data_AF-A0A429EMH8-F1
#
_entry.id   AF-A0A429EMH8-F1
#
_cell.length_a   1.000
_cell.length_b   1.000
_cell.length_c   1.000
_cell.angle_alpha   90.00
_cell.angle_beta   90.00
_cell.angle_gamma   90.00
#
_symmetry.space_group_name_H-M   'P 1'
#
loop_
_entity.id
_entity.type
_entity.pdbx_description
1 polymer ?
#
loop_
_entity_poly.entity_id
_entity_poly.type
_entity_poly.pdbx_seq_one_letter_code
_entity_poly.pdbx_strand_id
1 'polypeptide(L)'
;MDVHTPANAVPPVDGTELGDCLEDLADIHPGIDLIRDGLRLLAHDRLDLNQTQVLLATLAGSPDSTDLLGAIGHLIARLSNPDTNPALRQLPLDQQKTAAHQGWLTTHNLTDPDLRNSAANANAALDQ
;
A
#
# COMPACT_ATOMS: atom_id res chain seq x y z
N MET A 1 -28.02 -26.66 5.41
CA MET A 1 -28.65 -25.35 5.69
C MET A 1 -28.11 -24.91 7.04
N ASP A 2 -26.90 -24.37 7.06
CA ASP A 2 -26.35 -23.73 8.26
C ASP A 2 -26.07 -22.28 7.89
N VAL A 3 -26.96 -21.45 8.43
CA VAL A 3 -27.21 -20.06 8.08
C VAL A 3 -26.41 -19.22 9.08
N HIS A 4 -25.44 -18.46 8.59
CA HIS A 4 -24.81 -17.30 9.24
C HIS A 4 -24.72 -17.33 10.78
N THR A 5 -23.66 -17.94 11.33
CA THR A 5 -23.25 -17.61 12.69
C THR A 5 -22.57 -16.22 12.71
N PRO A 6 -23.00 -15.28 13.59
CA PRO A 6 -22.42 -13.94 13.73
C PRO A 6 -20.90 -13.92 13.96
N ALA A 7 -20.34 -15.04 14.44
CA ALA A 7 -18.91 -15.20 14.70
C ALA A 7 -18.03 -15.34 13.44
N ASN A 8 -18.64 -15.41 12.25
CA ASN A 8 -17.94 -15.67 10.98
C ASN A 8 -18.10 -14.54 9.95
N ALA A 9 -18.65 -13.39 10.38
CA ALA A 9 -18.78 -12.19 9.57
C ALA A 9 -17.46 -11.42 9.52
N VAL A 10 -17.16 -10.78 8.39
CA VAL A 10 -16.04 -9.84 8.28
C VAL A 10 -16.35 -8.63 9.17
N PRO A 11 -15.48 -8.26 10.12
CA PRO A 11 -15.70 -7.11 10.97
C PRO A 11 -15.79 -5.80 10.16
N PRO A 12 -16.56 -4.80 10.63
CA PRO A 12 -16.60 -3.50 9.98
C PRO A 12 -15.24 -2.80 10.08
N VAL A 13 -14.93 -1.97 9.07
CA VAL A 13 -13.70 -1.16 9.03
C VAL A 13 -13.90 0.23 9.63
N ASP A 14 -15.12 0.76 9.61
CA ASP A 14 -15.43 2.09 10.15
C ASP A 14 -15.14 2.16 11.66
N GLY A 15 -14.46 3.23 12.11
CA GLY A 15 -14.04 3.41 13.49
C GLY A 15 -12.81 2.58 13.92
N THR A 16 -12.08 2.02 12.95
CA THR A 16 -10.76 1.41 13.15
C THR A 16 -9.66 2.32 12.61
N GLU A 17 -8.40 2.10 13.00
CA GLU A 17 -7.26 2.86 12.47
C GLU A 17 -7.17 2.82 10.93
N LEU A 18 -7.55 1.69 10.32
CA LEU A 18 -7.62 1.56 8.86
C LEU A 18 -8.76 2.42 8.30
N GLY A 19 -9.94 2.39 8.93
CA GLY A 19 -11.10 3.18 8.50
C GLY A 19 -10.79 4.68 8.53
N ASP A 20 -10.25 5.16 9.64
CA ASP A 20 -9.90 6.57 9.84
C ASP A 20 -8.85 7.02 8.80
N CYS A 21 -7.81 6.20 8.57
CA CYS A 21 -6.80 6.46 7.54
C CYS A 21 -7.41 6.56 6.13
N LEU A 22 -8.38 5.70 5.81
CA LEU A 22 -9.06 5.73 4.50
C LEU A 22 -9.97 6.96 4.36
N GLU A 23 -10.55 7.46 5.44
CA GLU A 23 -11.32 8.72 5.42
C GLU A 23 -10.42 9.92 5.18
N ASP A 24 -9.26 9.98 5.83
CA ASP A 24 -8.28 11.06 5.64
C ASP A 24 -7.74 11.17 4.20
N LEU A 25 -7.79 10.06 3.44
CA LEU A 25 -7.36 10.02 2.04
C LEU A 25 -8.43 10.49 1.04
N ALA A 26 -9.66 10.77 1.50
CA ALA A 26 -10.78 11.13 0.63
C ALA A 26 -10.58 12.45 -0.13
N ASP A 27 -11.02 12.48 -1.39
CA ASP A 27 -11.14 13.68 -2.22
C ASP A 27 -9.78 14.39 -2.51
N ILE A 28 -8.65 13.74 -2.22
CA ILE A 28 -7.31 14.26 -2.52
C ILE A 28 -7.04 14.23 -4.03
N HIS A 29 -7.35 13.10 -4.68
CA HIS A 29 -7.15 12.86 -6.10
C HIS A 29 -7.95 11.63 -6.53
N PRO A 30 -8.60 11.60 -7.72
CA PRO A 30 -9.42 10.46 -8.14
C PRO A 30 -8.67 9.11 -8.14
N GLY A 31 -7.37 9.13 -8.41
CA GLY A 31 -6.52 7.94 -8.32
C GLY A 31 -6.31 7.43 -6.88
N ILE A 32 -6.28 8.34 -5.90
CA ILE A 32 -6.23 7.97 -4.47
C ILE A 32 -7.58 7.44 -4.01
N ASP A 33 -8.69 8.02 -4.47
CA ASP A 33 -10.03 7.49 -4.18
C ASP A 33 -10.20 6.06 -4.69
N LEU A 34 -9.69 5.74 -5.89
CA LEU A 34 -9.70 4.37 -6.41
C LEU A 34 -8.87 3.39 -5.56
N ILE A 35 -7.70 3.82 -5.08
CA ILE A 35 -6.87 3.01 -4.18
C ILE A 35 -7.61 2.80 -2.86
N ARG A 36 -8.17 3.86 -2.29
CA ARG A 36 -8.98 3.82 -1.06
C ARG A 36 -10.14 2.84 -1.20
N ASP A 37 -10.90 2.93 -2.28
CA ASP A 37 -12.04 2.05 -2.54
C ASP A 37 -11.60 0.60 -2.72
N GLY A 38 -10.44 0.37 -3.37
CA GLY A 38 -9.81 -0.94 -3.46
C GLY A 38 -9.40 -1.51 -2.09
N LEU A 39 -8.78 -0.70 -1.22
CA LEU A 39 -8.42 -1.10 0.14
C LEU A 39 -9.67 -1.41 0.98
N ARG A 40 -10.74 -0.60 0.86
CA ARG A 40 -12.04 -0.90 1.49
C ARG A 40 -12.60 -2.23 1.01
N LEU A 41 -12.58 -2.48 -0.30
CA LEU A 41 -13.04 -3.74 -0.88
C LEU A 41 -12.28 -4.93 -0.30
N LEU A 42 -10.94 -4.87 -0.29
CA LEU A 42 -10.09 -5.93 0.25
C LEU A 42 -10.36 -6.19 1.74
N ALA A 43 -10.58 -5.14 2.53
CA ALA A 43 -10.83 -5.26 3.97
C ALA A 43 -12.22 -5.82 4.30
N HIS A 44 -13.19 -5.70 3.40
CA HIS A 44 -14.55 -6.24 3.57
C HIS A 44 -14.73 -7.61 2.91
N ASP A 45 -13.77 -8.05 2.10
CA ASP A 45 -13.87 -9.32 1.40
C ASP A 45 -13.70 -10.50 2.36
N ARG A 46 -14.44 -11.57 2.10
CA ARG A 46 -14.37 -12.79 2.90
C ARG A 46 -13.36 -13.74 2.29
N LEU A 47 -12.10 -13.50 2.63
CA LEU A 47 -10.97 -14.29 2.13
C LEU A 47 -10.92 -15.67 2.81
N ASP A 48 -10.59 -16.70 2.04
CA ASP A 48 -10.05 -17.94 2.58
C ASP A 48 -8.55 -17.80 2.92
N LEU A 49 -7.97 -18.86 3.50
CA LEU A 49 -6.57 -18.84 3.95
C LEU A 49 -5.59 -18.59 2.79
N ASN A 50 -5.80 -19.26 1.67
CA ASN A 50 -4.92 -19.12 0.50
C ASN A 50 -5.05 -17.72 -0.13
N GLN A 51 -6.26 -17.19 -0.22
CA GLN A 51 -6.49 -15.82 -0.70
C GLN A 51 -5.85 -14.79 0.23
N THR A 52 -5.91 -14.99 1.55
CA THR A 52 -5.25 -14.13 2.54
C THR A 52 -3.74 -14.12 2.33
N GLN A 53 -3.13 -15.30 2.17
CA GLN A 53 -1.69 -15.43 1.93
C GLN A 53 -1.24 -14.69 0.65
N VAL A 54 -1.95 -14.95 -0.46
CA VAL A 54 -1.68 -14.29 -1.75
C VAL A 54 -1.81 -12.79 -1.63
N LEU A 55 -2.83 -12.30 -0.93
CA LEU A 55 -3.05 -10.88 -0.75
C LEU A 55 -1.94 -10.23 0.08
N LEU A 56 -1.54 -10.82 1.21
CA LEU A 56 -0.42 -10.32 2.03
C LEU A 56 0.88 -10.24 1.23
N ALA A 57 1.18 -11.28 0.43
CA ALA A 57 2.34 -11.28 -0.44
C ALA A 57 2.28 -10.17 -1.51
N THR A 58 1.10 -9.97 -2.11
CA THR A 58 0.87 -8.95 -3.15
C THR A 58 0.90 -7.52 -2.60
N LEU A 59 0.55 -7.32 -1.33
CA LEU A 59 0.55 -5.99 -0.71
C LEU A 59 1.97 -5.55 -0.31
N ALA A 60 2.74 -6.40 0.37
CA ALA A 60 4.05 -6.02 0.92
C ALA A 60 5.03 -7.19 1.18
N GLY A 61 4.75 -8.38 0.64
CA GLY A 61 5.53 -9.58 0.92
C GLY A 61 6.39 -10.07 -0.25
N SER A 62 6.51 -9.31 -1.35
CA SER A 62 7.31 -9.76 -2.50
C SER A 62 8.81 -9.58 -2.21
N PRO A 63 9.63 -10.63 -2.35
CA PRO A 63 11.07 -10.52 -2.12
C PRO A 63 11.74 -9.56 -3.13
N ASP A 64 11.17 -9.44 -4.33
CA ASP A 64 11.71 -8.62 -5.42
C ASP A 64 11.11 -7.20 -5.47
N SER A 65 10.31 -6.78 -4.48
CA SER A 65 9.61 -5.47 -4.48
C SER A 65 8.54 -5.31 -5.54
N THR A 66 8.08 -6.41 -6.13
CA THR A 66 7.04 -6.43 -7.16
C THR A 66 5.65 -6.52 -6.54
N ASP A 67 5.44 -5.79 -5.45
CA ASP A 67 4.19 -5.69 -4.70
C ASP A 67 3.64 -4.25 -4.73
N LEU A 68 2.45 -4.05 -4.15
CA LEU A 68 1.79 -2.75 -4.13
C LEU A 68 2.64 -1.68 -3.43
N LEU A 69 3.32 -2.04 -2.34
CA LEU A 69 4.21 -1.13 -1.62
C LEU A 69 5.39 -0.67 -2.50
N GLY A 70 6.03 -1.59 -3.22
CA GLY A 70 7.07 -1.27 -4.19
C GLY A 70 6.56 -0.38 -5.33
N ALA A 71 5.38 -0.66 -5.86
CA ALA A 71 4.73 0.18 -6.87
C ALA A 71 4.49 1.62 -6.39
N ILE A 72 4.04 1.80 -5.14
CA ILE A 72 3.87 3.11 -4.49
C ILE A 72 5.21 3.83 -4.37
N GLY A 73 6.28 3.13 -3.94
CA GLY A 73 7.62 3.69 -3.89
C GLY A 73 8.08 4.22 -5.25
N HIS A 74 7.89 3.44 -6.32
CA HIS A 74 8.23 3.87 -7.68
C HIS A 74 7.39 5.06 -8.17
N LEU A 75 6.11 5.13 -7.80
CA LEU A 75 5.27 6.29 -8.11
C LEU A 75 5.80 7.55 -7.43
N ILE A 76 6.18 7.48 -6.15
CA ILE A 76 6.76 8.63 -5.42
C ILE A 76 8.05 9.09 -6.10
N ALA A 77 8.97 8.17 -6.42
CA ALA A 77 10.20 8.51 -7.13
C ALA A 77 9.95 9.16 -8.49
N ARG A 78 8.92 8.71 -9.22
CA ARG A 78 8.50 9.32 -10.48
C ARG A 78 7.95 10.72 -10.28
N LEU A 79 7.11 10.93 -9.26
CA LEU A 79 6.48 12.23 -9.00
C LEU A 79 7.46 13.26 -8.43
N SER A 80 8.52 12.83 -7.76
CA SER A 80 9.52 13.74 -7.16
C SER A 80 10.71 14.06 -8.09
N ASN A 81 10.76 13.48 -9.28
CA ASN A 81 11.83 13.70 -10.25
C ASN A 81 11.42 14.73 -11.32
N PRO A 82 12.17 15.83 -11.52
CA PRO A 82 11.86 16.87 -12.52
C PRO A 82 11.89 16.39 -13.98
N ASP A 83 12.57 15.27 -14.26
CA ASP A 83 12.60 14.68 -15.61
C ASP A 83 11.25 14.03 -15.96
N THR A 84 10.58 13.44 -14.97
CA THR A 84 9.29 12.73 -15.14
C THR A 84 8.09 13.51 -14.63
N ASN A 85 8.29 14.52 -13.78
CA ASN A 85 7.29 15.47 -13.33
C ASN A 85 7.71 16.91 -13.69
N PRO A 86 7.29 17.43 -14.86
CA PRO A 86 7.68 18.76 -15.33
C PRO A 86 7.28 19.91 -14.41
N ALA A 87 6.30 19.72 -13.52
CA ALA A 87 5.88 20.77 -12.58
C ALA A 87 7.02 21.21 -11.65
N LEU A 88 7.95 20.30 -11.33
CA LEU A 88 9.10 20.58 -10.46
C LEU A 88 10.15 21.48 -11.11
N ARG A 89 10.16 21.60 -12.45
CA ARG A 89 11.14 22.42 -13.19
C ARG A 89 11.01 23.92 -12.89
N GLN A 90 9.90 24.33 -12.29
CA GLN A 90 9.66 25.71 -11.86
C GLN A 90 10.40 26.06 -10.56
N LEU A 91 10.88 25.06 -9.81
CA LEU A 91 11.61 25.26 -8.56
C LEU A 91 13.10 25.59 -8.81
N PRO A 92 13.81 26.20 -7.85
CA PRO A 92 15.27 26.29 -7.88
C PRO A 92 15.94 24.91 -8.01
N LEU A 93 17.06 24.85 -8.72
CA LEU A 93 17.76 23.60 -9.04
C LEU A 93 18.08 22.74 -7.81
N ASP A 94 18.48 23.37 -6.70
CA ASP A 94 18.80 22.64 -5.47
C ASP A 94 17.58 21.94 -4.88
N GLN A 95 16.41 22.59 -4.92
CA GLN A 95 15.14 21.98 -4.46
C GLN A 95 14.72 20.82 -5.36
N GLN A 96 14.92 20.94 -6.67
CA GLN A 96 14.67 19.84 -7.61
C GLN A 96 15.53 18.61 -7.29
N LYS A 97 16.84 18.83 -7.03
CA LYS A 97 17.76 17.76 -6.64
C LYS A 97 17.36 17.11 -5.32
N THR A 98 16.97 17.92 -4.33
CA THR A 98 16.48 17.41 -3.05
C THR A 98 15.23 16.55 -3.22
N ALA A 99 14.24 17.01 -3.98
CA ALA A 99 13.02 16.25 -4.24
C ALA A 99 13.32 14.91 -4.95
N ALA A 100 14.17 14.94 -5.98
CA ALA A 100 14.57 13.72 -6.68
C ALA A 100 15.31 12.74 -5.75
N HIS A 101 16.21 13.26 -4.90
CA HIS A 101 16.93 12.44 -3.93
C HIS A 101 16.01 11.80 -2.89
N GLN A 102 15.01 12.54 -2.37
CA GLN A 102 14.03 11.99 -1.43
C GLN A 102 13.13 10.92 -2.06
N GLY A 103 12.78 11.06 -3.35
CA GLY A 103 12.10 10.00 -4.08
C GLY A 103 12.93 8.73 -4.20
N TRP A 104 14.21 8.87 -4.53
CA TRP A 104 15.15 7.75 -4.56
C TRP A 104 15.30 7.09 -3.18
N LEU A 105 15.45 7.88 -2.11
CA LEU A 105 15.48 7.36 -0.74
C LEU A 105 14.18 6.64 -0.38
N THR A 106 13.03 7.15 -0.82
CA THR A 106 11.74 6.49 -0.58
C THR A 106 11.69 5.11 -1.23
N THR A 107 12.13 4.99 -2.50
CA THR A 107 12.21 3.66 -3.13
C THR A 107 13.14 2.74 -2.36
N HIS A 108 14.29 3.22 -1.91
CA HIS A 108 15.24 2.41 -1.15
C HIS A 108 14.67 1.95 0.20
N ASN A 109 14.08 2.88 0.97
CA ASN A 109 13.53 2.59 2.28
C ASN A 109 12.32 1.66 2.20
N LEU A 110 11.46 1.78 1.18
CA LEU A 110 10.33 0.86 0.98
C LEU A 110 10.77 -0.51 0.42
N THR A 111 12.03 -0.66 0.02
CA THR A 111 12.66 -1.96 -0.25
C THR A 111 13.39 -2.54 0.96
N ASP A 112 13.33 -1.89 2.12
CA ASP A 112 13.95 -2.39 3.34
C ASP A 112 13.36 -3.76 3.73
N PRO A 113 14.19 -4.81 3.89
CA PRO A 113 13.74 -6.12 4.33
C PRO A 113 12.92 -6.09 5.62
N ASP A 114 13.21 -5.20 6.57
CA ASP A 114 12.50 -5.16 7.85
C ASP A 114 11.02 -4.78 7.72
N LEU A 115 10.69 -3.92 6.75
CA LEU A 115 9.30 -3.57 6.43
C LEU A 115 8.54 -4.75 5.81
N ARG A 116 9.23 -5.65 5.11
CA ARG A 116 8.64 -6.80 4.41
C ARG A 116 8.61 -8.05 5.25
N ASN A 117 9.60 -8.23 6.11
CA ASN A 117 9.74 -9.38 6.99
C ASN A 117 8.47 -9.59 7.82
N SER A 118 7.83 -8.52 8.29
CA SER A 118 6.58 -8.63 9.05
C SER A 118 5.44 -9.25 8.23
N ALA A 119 5.23 -8.78 7.00
CA ALA A 119 4.20 -9.33 6.12
C ALA A 119 4.54 -10.74 5.64
N ALA A 120 5.80 -11.00 5.30
CA ALA A 120 6.29 -12.32 4.90
C ALA A 120 6.20 -13.34 6.05
N ASN A 121 6.53 -12.96 7.28
CA ASN A 121 6.41 -13.82 8.46
C ASN A 121 4.95 -14.09 8.81
N ALA A 122 4.07 -13.08 8.70
CA ALA A 122 2.63 -13.28 8.85
C ALA A 122 2.12 -14.28 7.81
N ASN A 123 2.54 -14.13 6.54
CA ASN A 123 2.20 -15.06 5.47
C ASN A 123 2.71 -16.49 5.77
N ALA A 124 3.97 -16.64 6.17
CA ALA A 124 4.56 -17.93 6.52
C ALA A 124 3.86 -18.62 7.71
N ALA A 125 3.35 -17.84 8.67
CA ALA A 125 2.60 -18.39 9.81
C ALA A 125 1.24 -19.00 9.43
N LEU A 126 0.72 -18.65 8.25
CA LEU A 126 -0.53 -19.16 7.70
C LEU A 126 -0.37 -20.47 6.90
N ASP A 127 0.87 -20.90 6.62
CA ASP A 127 1.20 -22.08 5.79
C ASP A 127 1.28 -23.38 6.61
N GLN A 128 0.28 -23.64 7.46
CA GLN A 128 0.21 -24.85 8.31
C GLN A 128 -0.41 -26.06 7.61
#